data_AF-A0A1F6TDW7-F1
#
_entry.id   AF-A0A1F6TDW7-F1
#
_cell.length_a   1.000
_cell.length_b   1.000
_cell.length_c   1.000
_cell.angle_alpha   90.00
_cell.angle_beta   90.00
_cell.angle_gamma   90.00
#
_symmetry.space_group_name_H-M   'P 1'
#
loop_
_entity.id
_entity.type
_entity.pdbx_description
1 polymer ?
#
loop_
_entity_poly.entity_id
_entity_poly.type
_entity_poly.pdbx_seq_one_letter_code
_entity_poly.pdbx_strand_id
1 'polypeptide(L)'
;MALVIALVVLFILTILGVSALVSTALEGLMAGNVQEQNRAFQAAETGIDAALARADAYVAVRGQEVPGSATAIGGYNASASYTSTYQGQTDPPRSSKASSTEKVKVNRFKTESVGVTANNGAKATLTRGMYQIGPAAQ
;
A
#
# COMPACT_ATOMS: atom_id res chain seq x y z
N MET A 1 -8.57 41.21 -47.91
CA MET A 1 -8.43 39.74 -47.78
C MET A 1 -7.51 39.33 -46.63
N ALA A 2 -6.34 39.97 -46.43
CA ALA A 2 -5.40 39.63 -45.37
C ALA A 2 -5.97 39.69 -43.93
N LEU A 3 -6.83 40.67 -43.62
CA LEU A 3 -7.43 40.82 -42.29
C LEU A 3 -8.33 39.63 -41.90
N VAL A 4 -9.08 39.09 -42.87
CA VAL A 4 -9.95 37.92 -42.66
C VAL A 4 -9.12 36.67 -42.36
N ILE A 5 -8.02 36.48 -43.10
CA ILE A 5 -7.09 35.37 -42.90
C ILE A 5 -6.44 35.45 -41.51
N ALA A 6 -5.98 36.64 -41.11
CA ALA A 6 -5.39 36.86 -39.79
C ALA A 6 -6.37 36.52 -38.66
N LEU A 7 -7.64 36.88 -38.80
CA LEU A 7 -8.68 36.61 -37.81
C LEU A 7 -8.98 35.12 -37.70
N VAL A 8 -9.08 34.41 -38.83
CA VAL A 8 -9.30 32.96 -38.85
C VAL A 8 -8.12 32.21 -38.21
N VAL A 9 -6.88 32.59 -38.53
CA VAL A 9 -5.69 31.98 -37.93
C VAL A 9 -5.63 32.23 -36.44
N LEU A 10 -5.90 33.47 -35.99
CA LEU A 10 -5.96 33.78 -34.56
C LEU A 10 -7.02 32.92 -33.87
N PHE A 11 -8.21 32.79 -34.46
CA PHE A 11 -9.28 31.98 -33.90
C PHE A 11 -8.89 30.51 -33.76
N ILE A 12 -8.29 29.91 -34.80
CA ILE A 12 -7.79 28.53 -34.74
C ILE A 12 -6.74 28.38 -33.63
N LEU A 13 -5.80 29.32 -33.50
CA LEU A 13 -4.80 29.30 -32.44
C LEU A 13 -5.42 29.41 -31.05
N THR A 14 -6.47 30.22 -30.87
CA THR A 14 -7.16 30.31 -29.58
C THR A 14 -7.82 28.99 -29.19
N ILE A 15 -8.49 28.30 -30.13
CA ILE A 15 -9.11 27.00 -29.86
C ILE A 15 -8.05 25.97 -29.50
N LEU A 16 -6.96 25.89 -30.27
CA LEU A 16 -5.85 24.97 -29.98
C LEU A 16 -5.21 25.27 -28.62
N GLY A 17 -5.02 26.54 -28.30
CA GLY A 17 -4.49 26.97 -27.00
C GLY A 17 -5.40 26.57 -25.84
N VAL A 18 -6.72 26.79 -25.97
CA VAL A 18 -7.69 26.41 -24.93
C VAL A 18 -7.76 24.88 -24.78
N SER A 19 -7.78 24.13 -25.88
CA SER A 19 -7.78 22.66 -25.83
C SER A 19 -6.55 22.10 -25.13
N ALA A 20 -5.36 22.67 -25.40
CA ALA A 20 -4.13 22.26 -24.73
C ALA A 20 -4.17 22.53 -23.22
N LEU A 21 -4.64 23.72 -22.81
CA LEU A 21 -4.78 24.08 -21.40
C LEU A 21 -5.75 23.16 -20.65
N VAL A 22 -6.86 22.76 -21.28
CA VAL A 22 -7.82 21.82 -20.69
C VAL A 22 -7.18 20.45 -20.48
N SER A 23 -6.39 19.94 -21.45
CA SER A 23 -5.64 18.68 -21.27
C SER A 23 -4.68 18.76 -20.09
N THR A 24 -3.88 19.81 -20.01
CA THR A 24 -2.93 20.01 -18.91
C THR A 24 -3.62 20.09 -17.55
N ALA A 25 -4.80 20.72 -17.48
CA ALA A 25 -5.58 20.77 -16.24
C ALA A 25 -6.03 19.37 -15.78
N LEU A 26 -6.51 18.54 -16.71
CA LEU A 26 -6.90 17.15 -16.42
C LEU A 26 -5.69 16.29 -16.02
N GLU A 27 -4.56 16.43 -16.71
CA GLU A 27 -3.31 15.77 -16.36
C GLU A 27 -2.84 16.14 -14.95
N GLY A 28 -2.98 17.42 -14.56
CA GLY A 28 -2.67 17.88 -13.20
C GLY A 28 -3.55 17.23 -12.13
N LEU A 29 -4.85 17.10 -12.39
CA LEU A 29 -5.78 16.41 -11.48
C LEU A 29 -5.45 14.92 -11.36
N MET A 30 -5.17 14.26 -12.48
CA MET A 30 -4.75 12.86 -12.49
C MET A 30 -3.42 12.66 -11.75
N ALA A 31 -2.44 13.53 -11.98
CA ALA A 31 -1.15 13.49 -11.28
C ALA A 31 -1.32 13.65 -9.76
N GLY A 32 -2.20 14.56 -9.32
CA GLY A 32 -2.54 14.73 -7.91
C GLY A 32 -3.17 13.48 -7.30
N ASN A 33 -4.13 12.87 -8.01
CA ASN A 33 -4.78 11.63 -7.54
C ASN A 33 -3.79 10.45 -7.47
N VAL A 34 -2.93 10.29 -8.47
CA VAL A 34 -1.89 9.24 -8.48
C VAL A 34 -0.88 9.46 -7.35
N GLN A 35 -0.47 10.71 -7.11
CA GLN A 35 0.43 11.03 -6.00
C GLN A 35 -0.18 10.64 -4.66
N GLU A 36 -1.46 10.94 -4.45
CA GLU A 36 -2.14 10.62 -3.21
C GLU A 36 -2.33 9.10 -3.04
N GLN A 37 -2.65 8.38 -4.11
CA GLN A 37 -2.72 6.92 -4.07
C GLN A 37 -1.37 6.29 -3.75
N ASN A 38 -0.28 6.84 -4.29
CA ASN A 38 1.07 6.37 -3.96
C ASN A 38 1.41 6.64 -2.49
N ARG A 39 1.03 7.79 -1.93
CA ARG A 39 1.19 8.07 -0.49
C ARG A 39 0.40 7.10 0.37
N ALA A 40 -0.85 6.79 0.01
CA ALA A 40 -1.66 5.80 0.72
C ALA A 40 -1.00 4.41 0.68
N PHE A 41 -0.43 4.03 -0.46
CA PHE A 41 0.31 2.78 -0.61
C PHE A 41 1.56 2.74 0.27
N GLN A 42 2.39 3.79 0.25
CA GLN A 42 3.58 3.91 1.10
C GLN A 42 3.22 3.90 2.58
N ALA A 43 2.10 4.53 2.97
CA ALA A 43 1.59 4.46 4.33
C ALA A 43 1.21 3.02 4.70
N ALA A 44 0.47 2.32 3.85
CA ALA A 44 0.11 0.91 4.09
C ALA A 44 1.37 0.02 4.24
N GLU A 45 2.40 0.25 3.42
CA GLU A 45 3.68 -0.45 3.51
C GLU A 45 4.41 -0.16 4.82
N THR A 46 4.45 1.11 5.23
CA THR A 46 4.98 1.52 6.54
C THR A 46 4.23 0.84 7.68
N GLY A 47 2.91 0.62 7.55
CA GLY A 47 2.12 -0.15 8.52
C GLY A 47 2.55 -1.62 8.62
N ILE A 48 2.87 -2.25 7.48
CA ILE A 48 3.43 -3.62 7.48
C ILE A 48 4.81 -3.63 8.12
N ASP A 49 5.66 -2.65 7.82
CA ASP A 49 6.99 -2.54 8.42
C ASP A 49 6.92 -2.30 9.93
N ALA A 50 5.94 -1.51 10.39
CA ALA A 50 5.66 -1.32 11.81
C ALA A 50 5.23 -2.63 12.48
N ALA A 51 4.42 -3.46 11.80
CA ALA A 51 4.11 -4.80 12.28
C ALA A 51 5.36 -5.68 12.36
N LEU A 52 6.25 -5.61 11.35
CA LEU A 52 7.48 -6.42 11.30
C LEU A 52 8.48 -6.01 12.38
N ALA A 53 8.56 -4.73 12.71
CA ALA A 53 9.41 -4.20 13.78
C ALA A 53 8.95 -4.63 15.18
N ARG A 54 7.71 -5.12 15.30
CA ARG A 54 7.10 -5.49 16.57
C ARG A 54 7.12 -6.99 16.79
N ALA A 55 7.89 -7.42 17.79
CA ALA A 55 7.97 -8.84 18.16
C ALA A 55 6.62 -9.43 18.63
N ASP A 56 5.73 -8.59 19.17
CA ASP A 56 4.41 -8.97 19.67
C ASP A 56 3.33 -9.00 18.57
N ALA A 57 3.61 -8.54 17.36
CA ALA A 57 2.65 -8.53 16.26
C ALA A 57 2.30 -9.95 15.76
N TYR A 58 3.17 -10.93 15.99
CA TYR A 58 3.09 -12.27 15.40
C TYR A 58 2.98 -13.37 16.45
N VAL A 59 1.77 -13.54 16.96
CA VAL A 59 1.46 -14.51 18.01
C VAL A 59 0.78 -15.74 17.39
N ALA A 60 1.36 -16.93 17.55
CA ALA A 60 0.87 -18.18 16.95
C ALA A 60 -0.37 -18.76 17.66
N VAL A 61 -1.38 -17.92 17.91
CA VAL A 61 -2.64 -18.28 18.55
C VAL A 61 -3.76 -18.24 17.52
N ARG A 62 -4.47 -19.35 17.35
CA ARG A 62 -5.57 -19.45 16.37
C ARG A 62 -6.69 -18.48 16.72
N GLY A 63 -7.14 -17.72 15.74
CA GLY A 63 -8.24 -16.76 15.88
C GLY A 63 -7.87 -15.47 16.62
N GLN A 64 -6.61 -15.28 17.01
CA GLN A 64 -6.14 -14.02 17.55
C GLN A 64 -5.80 -13.06 16.41
N GLU A 65 -6.45 -11.90 16.44
CA GLU A 65 -6.08 -10.73 15.65
C GLU A 65 -5.19 -9.83 16.51
N VAL A 66 -4.01 -9.48 16.01
CA VAL A 66 -3.12 -8.52 16.67
C VAL A 66 -3.16 -7.22 15.89
N PRO A 67 -3.95 -6.23 16.36
CA PRO A 67 -4.03 -4.94 15.69
C PRO A 67 -2.83 -4.06 16.06
N GLY A 68 -2.50 -3.14 15.17
CA GLY A 68 -1.58 -2.04 15.44
C GLY A 68 -1.79 -0.89 14.47
N SER A 69 -1.15 0.22 14.76
CA SER A 69 -1.23 1.40 13.90
C SER A 69 0.08 2.16 13.87
N ALA A 70 0.31 2.83 12.74
CA ALA A 70 1.36 3.81 12.55
C ALA A 70 0.70 5.14 12.15
N THR A 71 1.11 6.23 12.78
CA THR A 71 0.55 7.57 12.54
C THR A 71 1.67 8.53 12.16
N ALA A 72 1.28 9.69 11.60
CA ALA A 72 2.22 10.73 11.17
C ALA A 72 3.29 10.24 10.16
N ILE A 73 2.88 9.41 9.20
CA ILE A 73 3.78 8.85 8.19
C ILE A 73 4.13 9.92 7.15
N GLY A 74 5.43 10.11 6.92
CA GLY A 74 5.98 10.90 5.81
C GLY A 74 5.73 12.41 5.83
N GLY A 75 5.23 12.98 6.93
CA GLY A 75 5.00 14.43 7.05
C GLY A 75 3.73 14.94 6.35
N TYR A 76 2.93 14.06 5.75
CA TYR A 76 1.63 14.36 5.12
C TYR A 76 0.45 13.80 5.93
N ASN A 77 0.65 13.60 7.24
CA ASN A 77 -0.35 13.08 8.19
C ASN A 77 -1.03 11.78 7.74
N ALA A 78 -0.34 10.94 6.98
CA ALA A 78 -0.85 9.63 6.64
C ALA A 78 -0.81 8.71 7.87
N SER A 79 -1.75 7.77 7.90
CA SER A 79 -1.85 6.76 8.95
C SER A 79 -2.02 5.38 8.33
N ALA A 80 -1.55 4.36 9.01
CA ALA A 80 -1.75 2.98 8.63
C ALA A 80 -2.30 2.18 9.80
N SER A 81 -3.31 1.37 9.56
CA SER A 81 -3.83 0.40 10.52
C SER A 81 -3.54 -1.00 9.99
N TYR A 82 -2.90 -1.85 10.77
CA TYR A 82 -2.62 -3.22 10.38
C TYR A 82 -3.18 -4.22 11.38
N THR A 83 -3.51 -5.41 10.88
CA THR A 83 -3.98 -6.54 11.66
C THR A 83 -3.23 -7.79 11.22
N SER A 84 -2.56 -8.43 12.18
CA SER A 84 -1.86 -9.69 11.96
C SER A 84 -2.69 -10.86 12.48
N THR A 85 -2.81 -11.91 11.67
CA THR A 85 -3.60 -13.10 11.96
C THR A 85 -2.79 -14.36 11.73
N TYR A 86 -2.93 -15.31 12.64
CA TYR A 86 -2.26 -16.61 12.52
C TYR A 86 -3.09 -17.59 11.68
N GLN A 87 -2.50 -18.12 10.61
CA GLN A 87 -3.17 -19.03 9.66
C GLN A 87 -2.92 -20.52 9.94
N GLY A 88 -1.97 -20.85 10.82
CA GLY A 88 -1.67 -22.23 11.23
C GLY A 88 -0.24 -22.68 10.94
N GLN A 89 0.03 -23.95 11.29
CA GLN A 89 1.33 -24.59 11.08
C GLN A 89 1.33 -25.41 9.78
N THR A 90 2.41 -25.33 9.02
CA THR A 90 2.69 -26.26 7.93
C THR A 90 4.09 -26.84 8.08
N ASP A 91 4.32 -27.95 7.38
CA ASP A 91 5.69 -28.47 7.26
C ASP A 91 6.59 -27.46 6.54
N PRO A 92 7.86 -27.35 6.96
CA PRO A 92 8.82 -26.51 6.28
C PRO A 92 9.06 -26.99 4.84
N PRO A 93 9.31 -26.07 3.87
CA PRO A 93 9.69 -26.45 2.51
C PRO A 93 10.90 -27.38 2.50
N ARG A 94 10.85 -28.43 1.66
CA ARG A 94 11.81 -29.56 1.64
C ARG A 94 13.28 -29.17 1.39
N SER A 95 13.54 -27.96 0.91
CA SER A 95 14.88 -27.39 0.68
C SER A 95 15.43 -26.57 1.86
N SER A 96 14.59 -26.28 2.87
CA SER A 96 15.06 -25.63 4.07
C SER A 96 15.87 -26.64 4.89
N LYS A 97 17.06 -26.26 5.36
CA LYS A 97 17.93 -27.11 6.20
C LYS A 97 17.31 -27.46 7.57
N ALA A 98 16.02 -27.21 7.75
CA ALA A 98 15.22 -27.59 8.91
C ALA A 98 14.76 -29.05 8.77
N SER A 99 15.71 -29.98 8.77
CA SER A 99 15.45 -31.43 8.69
C SER A 99 15.06 -32.01 10.04
N SER A 100 13.87 -31.67 10.53
CA SER A 100 13.17 -32.47 11.54
C SER A 100 11.67 -32.22 11.39
N THR A 101 11.04 -33.01 10.51
CA THR A 101 9.61 -32.92 10.13
C THR A 101 8.67 -32.95 11.33
N GLU A 102 9.09 -33.51 12.46
CA GLU A 102 8.29 -33.61 13.68
C GLU A 102 8.58 -32.54 14.72
N LYS A 103 9.80 -31.96 14.73
CA LYS A 103 10.21 -31.01 15.78
C LYS A 103 10.08 -29.56 15.36
N VAL A 104 10.11 -29.28 14.07
CA VAL A 104 10.11 -27.92 13.52
C VAL A 104 8.93 -27.75 12.57
N LYS A 105 8.10 -26.76 12.86
CA LYS A 105 6.96 -26.36 12.01
C LYS A 105 7.09 -24.90 11.61
N VAL A 106 6.41 -24.55 10.53
CA VAL A 106 6.35 -23.19 10.03
C VAL A 106 5.00 -22.58 10.41
N ASN A 107 5.03 -21.62 11.33
CA ASN A 107 3.88 -20.80 11.67
C ASN A 107 3.65 -19.80 10.53
N ARG A 108 2.47 -19.84 9.89
CA ARG A 108 2.09 -18.89 8.85
C ARG A 108 1.21 -17.80 9.41
N PHE A 109 1.46 -16.59 8.97
CA PHE A 109 0.70 -15.42 9.39
C PHE A 109 0.33 -14.58 8.17
N LYS A 110 -0.83 -13.93 8.23
CA LYS A 110 -1.29 -12.93 7.27
C LYS A 110 -1.40 -11.60 8.00
N THR A 111 -0.67 -10.60 7.52
CA THR A 111 -0.81 -9.21 7.94
C THR A 111 -1.54 -8.46 6.86
N GLU A 112 -2.61 -7.79 7.23
CA GLU A 112 -3.33 -6.86 6.38
C GLU A 112 -3.10 -5.45 6.91
N SER A 113 -2.74 -4.49 6.06
CA SER A 113 -2.45 -3.11 6.43
C SER A 113 -3.22 -2.16 5.51
N VAL A 114 -3.90 -1.19 6.11
CA VAL A 114 -4.70 -0.18 5.41
C VAL A 114 -4.05 1.17 5.66
N GLY A 115 -3.46 1.75 4.62
CA GLY A 115 -2.93 3.11 4.61
C GLY A 115 -4.00 4.10 4.18
N VAL A 116 -4.11 5.21 4.92
CA VAL A 116 -5.05 6.29 4.67
C VAL A 116 -4.31 7.63 4.73
N THR A 117 -4.55 8.49 3.75
CA THR A 117 -4.04 9.86 3.77
C THR A 117 -5.07 10.84 4.35
N ALA A 118 -4.61 11.85 5.08
CA ALA A 118 -5.49 12.77 5.80
C ALA A 118 -6.25 13.76 4.90
N ASN A 119 -5.69 14.14 3.74
CA ASN A 119 -6.19 15.28 2.97
C ASN A 119 -7.28 14.90 1.96
N ASN A 120 -7.07 13.82 1.19
CA ASN A 120 -8.01 13.39 0.16
C ASN A 120 -8.66 12.04 0.46
N GLY A 121 -8.37 11.44 1.62
CA GLY A 121 -8.96 10.18 2.05
C GLY A 121 -8.62 9.00 1.14
N ALA A 122 -7.52 9.06 0.39
CA ALA A 122 -7.09 7.95 -0.44
C ALA A 122 -6.74 6.76 0.46
N LYS A 123 -7.10 5.57 0.01
CA LYS A 123 -6.94 4.34 0.77
C LYS A 123 -6.24 3.29 -0.07
N ALA A 124 -5.25 2.65 0.53
CA ALA A 124 -4.60 1.48 -0.04
C ALA A 124 -4.59 0.35 1.00
N THR A 125 -5.02 -0.83 0.59
CA THR A 125 -4.96 -2.04 1.42
C THR A 125 -3.91 -2.97 0.87
N LEU A 126 -2.96 -3.36 1.72
CA LEU A 126 -1.91 -4.32 1.43
C LEU A 126 -2.08 -5.55 2.29
N THR A 127 -1.89 -6.71 1.69
CA THR A 127 -1.88 -7.99 2.39
C THR A 127 -0.54 -8.66 2.15
N ARG A 128 0.13 -9.07 3.23
CA ARG A 128 1.40 -9.80 3.17
C ARG A 128 1.32 -11.07 4.00
N GLY A 129 1.79 -12.16 3.40
CA GLY A 129 2.07 -13.40 4.10
C GLY A 129 3.49 -13.40 4.65
N MET A 130 3.64 -13.89 5.86
CA MET A 130 4.96 -14.14 6.47
C MET A 130 4.94 -15.46 7.21
N TYR A 131 6.12 -15.97 7.50
CA TYR A 131 6.26 -17.21 8.21
C TYR A 131 7.37 -17.14 9.25
N GLN A 132 7.16 -17.82 10.37
CA GLN A 132 8.13 -17.98 11.43
C GLN A 132 8.39 -19.46 11.63
N ILE A 133 9.67 -19.84 11.71
CA ILE A 133 10.07 -21.19 12.05
C ILE A 133 10.02 -21.33 13.57
N GLY A 134 9.28 -22.32 14.06
CA GLY A 134 9.10 -22.56 15.48
C GLY A 134 8.98 -24.05 15.81
N PRO A 135 8.95 -24.39 17.11
CA PRO A 135 8.66 -25.75 17.51
C PRO A 135 7.28 -26.19 17.00
N ALA A 136 7.11 -27.49 16.78
CA ALA A 136 5.77 -28.05 16.59
C ALA A 136 4.89 -27.66 17.79
N ALA A 137 3.68 -27.16 17.52
CA ALA A 137 2.70 -27.01 18.58
C ALA A 137 2.42 -28.41 19.16
N GLN A 138 2.56 -28.55 20.48
CA GLN A 138 2.25 -29.79 21.19
C GLN A 138 0.77 -30.13 21.09
#